data_AF-A0A9W9ZUC3-F1
#
_entry.id   AF-A0A9W9ZUC3-F1
#
_cell.length_a   1.000
_cell.length_b   1.000
_cell.length_c   1.000
_cell.angle_alpha   90.00
_cell.angle_beta   90.00
_cell.angle_gamma   90.00
#
_symmetry.space_group_name_H-M   'P 1'
#
loop_
_entity.id
_entity.type
_entity.pdbx_description
1 polymer ?
#
loop_
_entity_poly.entity_id
_entity_poly.type
_entity_poly.pdbx_seq_one_letter_code
_entity_poly.pdbx_strand_id
1 'polypeptide(L)'
;MVQTHTDLKLFKHIEGDIGVCGQAQYLLFEEIKTRFTGIKCQVKNQFKVLVTKLPTVDTECDQESNSDLLTQEQEKILNAMVGFSRVFHVLAACKKPLVGHNVLTDLLLTYEKFYKPLPDSLKEFKSELHRLFPLIHDTKLIAFEIRRNPVLLQCNFLDDTNLENLHAALSSNNAQFFALFAPSIPFAEKCYRYLDEKMPHEAGYDSYLSGFVFLRMAHILAYKVSRSPEGPLPFSKFLRVLKPFENLIQLSRARVQHVNLSGPDPPSIRPQWLYVTSKVKTKPLVARTLAQEFSKFGSVDVKIWTRSMRWSLLLNTEEQKMFYERSDGTKRSVSDHTTHFLIHPT
;
A
#
# COMPACT_ATOMS: atom_id res chain seq x y z
N MET A 1 14.50 30.46 28.57
CA MET A 1 14.44 30.83 30.00
C MET A 1 13.00 31.23 30.31
N VAL A 2 12.21 30.32 30.87
CA VAL A 2 10.92 30.68 31.49
C VAL A 2 11.21 30.72 32.99
N GLN A 3 10.92 31.85 33.64
CA GLN A 3 11.20 32.08 35.05
C GLN A 3 10.49 31.03 35.92
N THR A 4 11.26 30.10 36.48
CA THR A 4 10.80 29.14 37.49
C THR A 4 11.14 29.67 38.87
N HIS A 5 10.36 30.62 39.37
CA HIS A 5 10.24 30.90 40.79
C HIS A 5 8.83 31.41 41.05
N THR A 6 7.86 30.49 41.02
CA THR A 6 6.53 30.74 41.54
C THR A 6 6.35 29.83 42.73
N ASP A 7 6.33 30.41 43.92
CA ASP A 7 6.00 29.71 45.16
C ASP A 7 4.62 29.05 45.01
N LEU A 8 4.61 27.72 44.89
CA LEU A 8 3.42 26.85 44.89
C LEU A 8 2.62 26.91 46.21
N LYS A 9 3.01 27.78 47.15
CA LYS A 9 2.38 27.93 48.47
C LYS A 9 1.04 28.68 48.46
N LEU A 10 0.71 29.46 47.42
CA LEU A 10 -0.51 30.30 47.39
C LEU A 10 -1.62 29.86 46.42
N PHE A 11 -1.37 28.96 45.47
CA PHE A 11 -2.35 28.62 44.43
C PHE A 11 -3.02 27.26 44.66
N LYS A 12 -4.36 27.22 44.66
CA LYS A 12 -5.14 25.97 44.71
C LYS A 12 -5.09 25.20 43.38
N HIS A 13 -4.95 25.93 42.27
CA HIS A 13 -4.89 25.39 40.91
C HIS A 13 -3.87 26.16 40.08
N ILE A 14 -3.10 25.45 39.25
CA ILE A 14 -2.21 26.04 38.25
C ILE A 14 -2.54 25.41 36.89
N GLU A 15 -2.83 26.26 35.90
CA GLU A 15 -3.04 25.88 34.50
C GLU A 15 -1.91 26.50 33.66
N GLY A 16 -1.19 25.67 32.93
CA GLY A 16 -0.12 26.11 32.02
C GLY A 16 -0.37 25.63 30.60
N ASP A 17 -0.16 26.53 29.63
CA ASP A 17 -0.06 26.18 28.22
C ASP A 17 1.40 25.87 27.89
N ILE A 18 1.67 24.64 27.47
CA ILE A 18 3.04 24.13 27.29
C ILE A 18 3.39 24.06 25.78
N GLY A 19 2.53 24.58 24.91
CA GLY A 19 2.72 24.47 23.46
C GLY A 19 2.60 23.03 22.96
N VAL A 20 2.66 22.89 21.63
CA VAL A 20 2.22 21.68 20.88
C VAL A 20 3.16 20.47 21.03
N CYS A 21 4.25 20.55 21.81
CA CYS A 21 5.25 19.48 21.90
C CYS A 21 4.94 18.49 23.04
N GLY A 22 4.45 17.30 22.69
CA GLY A 22 4.14 16.25 23.67
C GLY A 22 5.33 15.78 24.51
N GLN A 23 6.56 15.82 23.98
CA GLN A 23 7.77 15.46 24.74
C GLN A 23 8.01 16.40 25.92
N ALA A 24 7.80 17.71 25.72
CA ALA A 24 7.96 18.70 26.77
C ALA A 24 6.91 18.52 27.89
N GLN A 25 5.69 18.12 27.52
CA GLN A 25 4.64 17.82 28.50
C GLN A 25 4.95 16.56 29.31
N TYR A 26 5.45 15.51 28.66
CA TYR A 26 5.84 14.29 29.37
C TYR A 26 6.96 14.58 30.39
N LEU A 27 8.01 15.31 29.98
CA LEU A 27 9.09 15.70 30.87
C LEU A 27 8.61 16.59 32.03
N LEU A 28 7.72 17.54 31.74
CA LEU A 28 7.13 18.38 32.79
C LEU A 28 6.27 17.55 33.77
N PHE A 29 5.48 16.61 33.25
CA PHE A 29 4.66 15.73 34.06
C PHE A 29 5.52 14.87 34.99
N GLU A 30 6.60 14.29 34.46
CA GLU A 30 7.61 13.56 35.25
C GLU A 30 8.26 14.43 36.32
N GLU A 31 8.65 15.66 35.97
CA GLU A 31 9.28 16.58 36.91
C GLU A 31 8.32 16.97 38.04
N ILE A 32 7.06 17.24 37.71
CA ILE A 32 6.01 17.57 38.69
C ILE A 32 5.74 16.39 39.62
N LYS A 33 5.62 15.17 39.07
CA LYS A 33 5.43 13.93 39.84
C LYS A 33 6.60 13.66 40.79
N THR A 34 7.83 13.97 40.36
CA THR A 34 9.04 13.72 41.15
C THR A 34 9.26 14.78 42.23
N ARG A 35 8.99 16.06 41.93
CA ARG A 35 9.27 17.17 42.86
C ARG A 35 8.20 17.41 43.92
N PHE A 36 6.94 17.06 43.64
CA PHE A 36 5.82 17.45 44.50
C PHE A 36 5.01 16.24 44.95
N THR A 37 4.82 16.10 46.26
CA THR A 37 3.92 15.13 46.88
C THR A 37 2.57 15.79 47.21
N GLY A 38 1.49 15.00 47.30
CA GLY A 38 0.16 15.52 47.62
C GLY A 38 -0.44 16.41 46.53
N ILE A 39 -0.18 16.08 45.27
CA ILE A 39 -0.76 16.77 44.11
C ILE A 39 -1.59 15.80 43.26
N LYS A 40 -2.59 16.37 42.59
CA LYS A 40 -3.36 15.73 41.52
C LYS A 40 -3.04 16.46 40.22
N CYS A 41 -2.63 15.71 39.21
CA CYS A 41 -2.35 16.23 37.87
C CYS A 41 -3.44 15.73 36.92
N GLN A 42 -3.92 16.58 36.01
CA GLN A 42 -4.87 16.22 34.97
C GLN A 42 -4.49 16.86 33.64
N VAL A 43 -4.50 16.08 32.58
CA VAL A 43 -4.24 16.55 31.22
C VAL A 43 -5.58 16.88 30.57
N LYS A 44 -5.78 18.15 30.24
CA LYS A 44 -6.95 18.64 29.51
C LYS A 44 -6.69 18.67 28.01
N ASN A 45 -7.77 18.83 27.24
CA ASN A 45 -7.73 19.01 25.79
C ASN A 45 -6.75 20.14 25.41
N GLN A 46 -6.12 20.01 24.24
CA GLN A 46 -5.10 20.94 23.73
C GLN A 46 -3.86 21.05 24.62
N PHE A 47 -3.40 19.92 25.19
CA PHE A 47 -2.07 19.84 25.81
C PHE A 47 -1.86 20.67 27.08
N LYS A 48 -2.94 21.04 27.75
CA LYS A 48 -2.89 21.79 29.00
C LYS A 48 -2.80 20.86 30.19
N VAL A 49 -1.90 21.16 31.13
CA VAL A 49 -1.75 20.41 32.37
C VAL A 49 -2.34 21.23 33.52
N LEU A 50 -3.29 20.64 34.24
CA LEU A 50 -3.88 21.21 35.44
C LEU A 50 -3.28 20.49 36.67
N VAL A 51 -2.57 21.26 37.50
CA VAL A 51 -2.05 20.76 38.78
C VAL A 51 -2.90 21.30 39.90
N THR A 52 -3.41 20.40 40.76
CA THR A 52 -4.22 20.72 41.93
C THR A 52 -3.55 20.18 43.17
N LYS A 53 -3.39 21.02 44.19
CA LYS A 53 -2.88 20.57 45.49
C LYS A 53 -3.98 19.81 46.24
N LEU A 54 -3.69 18.60 46.69
CA LEU A 54 -4.61 17.81 47.51
C LEU A 54 -4.52 18.27 48.97
N PRO A 55 -5.63 18.30 49.72
CA PRO A 55 -5.59 18.45 51.16
C PRO A 55 -4.82 17.29 51.78
N THR A 56 -4.04 17.56 52.83
CA THR A 56 -3.32 16.55 53.61
C THR A 56 -4.33 15.66 54.32
N VAL A 57 -4.68 14.54 53.70
CA VAL A 57 -5.47 13.47 54.30
C VAL A 57 -4.64 12.19 54.14
N ASP A 58 -4.03 11.78 55.24
CA ASP A 58 -3.03 10.71 55.30
C ASP A 58 -3.71 9.33 55.42
N THR A 59 -4.42 8.87 54.38
CA THR A 59 -4.78 7.45 54.29
C THR A 59 -4.04 6.77 53.15
N GLU A 60 -3.51 5.56 53.41
CA GLU A 60 -2.77 4.77 52.41
C GLU A 60 -3.61 4.50 51.15
N CYS A 61 -4.93 4.33 51.31
CA CYS A 61 -5.90 4.15 50.21
C CYS A 61 -5.98 5.36 49.26
N ASP A 62 -5.83 6.58 49.77
CA ASP A 62 -5.85 7.81 48.96
C ASP A 62 -4.53 7.98 48.18
N GLN A 63 -3.41 7.47 48.71
CA GLN A 63 -2.11 7.54 48.04
C GLN A 63 -2.00 6.57 46.87
N GLU A 64 -2.45 5.32 47.03
CA GLU A 64 -2.51 4.35 45.92
C GLU A 64 -3.42 4.85 44.80
N SER A 65 -4.63 5.31 45.15
CA SER A 65 -5.60 5.85 44.19
C SER A 65 -5.04 7.06 43.43
N ASN A 66 -4.27 7.93 44.09
CA ASN A 66 -3.63 9.07 43.42
C ASN A 66 -2.47 8.65 42.51
N SER A 67 -1.70 7.63 42.91
CA SER A 67 -0.62 7.08 42.09
C SER A 67 -1.14 6.44 40.80
N ASP A 68 -2.28 5.74 40.87
CA ASP A 68 -2.95 5.15 39.71
C ASP A 68 -3.48 6.24 38.77
N LEU A 69 -4.11 7.28 39.32
CA LEU A 69 -4.58 8.43 38.52
C LEU A 69 -3.43 9.12 37.79
N LEU A 70 -2.30 9.36 38.46
CA LEU A 70 -1.11 9.94 37.82
C LEU A 70 -0.57 9.04 36.71
N THR A 71 -0.58 7.73 36.89
CA THR A 71 -0.15 6.76 35.88
C THR A 71 -1.09 6.75 34.67
N GLN A 72 -2.41 6.82 34.89
CA GLN A 72 -3.39 6.94 33.80
C GLN A 72 -3.22 8.24 33.02
N GLU A 73 -2.98 9.37 33.68
CA GLU A 73 -2.73 10.64 33.01
C GLU A 73 -1.42 10.62 32.22
N GLN A 74 -0.37 10.00 32.76
CA GLN A 74 0.89 9.76 32.04
C GLN A 74 0.67 8.92 30.77
N GLU A 75 -0.14 7.86 30.87
CA GLU A 75 -0.48 7.01 29.73
C GLU A 75 -1.24 7.78 28.64
N LYS A 76 -2.11 8.74 29.02
CA LYS A 76 -2.79 9.61 28.05
C LYS A 76 -1.79 10.48 27.27
N ILE A 77 -0.79 11.04 27.94
CA ILE A 77 0.27 11.84 27.28
C ILE A 77 1.06 10.95 26.31
N LEU A 78 1.48 9.76 26.76
CA LEU A 78 2.18 8.79 25.91
C LEU A 78 1.35 8.40 24.69
N ASN A 79 0.08 8.06 24.88
CA ASN A 79 -0.84 7.72 23.80
C ASN A 79 -1.05 8.88 22.82
N ALA A 80 -1.11 10.13 23.31
CA ALA A 80 -1.20 11.31 22.47
C ALA A 80 0.09 11.53 21.65
N MET A 81 1.26 11.30 22.24
CA MET A 81 2.56 11.41 21.55
C MET A 81 2.74 10.36 20.46
N VAL A 82 2.33 9.11 20.71
CA VAL A 82 2.38 8.05 19.69
C VAL A 82 1.41 8.34 18.53
N GLY A 83 0.27 8.96 18.82
CA GLY A 83 -0.67 9.44 17.82
C GLY A 83 -1.19 8.32 16.91
N PHE A 84 -1.09 8.53 15.59
CA PHE A 84 -1.63 7.60 14.59
C PHE A 84 -0.89 6.24 14.57
N SER A 85 0.36 6.16 15.04
CA SER A 85 1.10 4.88 15.11
C SER A 85 0.39 3.85 15.99
N ARG A 86 -0.52 4.28 16.88
CA ARG A 86 -1.42 3.37 17.62
C ARG A 86 -2.28 2.53 16.69
N VAL A 87 -2.80 3.11 15.60
CA VAL A 87 -3.58 2.38 14.58
C VAL A 87 -2.69 1.34 13.90
N PHE A 88 -1.46 1.72 13.53
CA PHE A 88 -0.50 0.80 12.96
C PHE A 88 -0.18 -0.38 13.90
N HIS A 89 0.04 -0.12 15.19
CA HIS A 89 0.26 -1.19 16.18
C HIS A 89 -0.92 -2.15 16.27
N VAL A 90 -2.16 -1.63 16.28
CA VAL A 90 -3.36 -2.47 16.27
C VAL A 90 -3.46 -3.29 14.98
N LEU A 91 -3.20 -2.68 13.82
CA LEU A 91 -3.17 -3.37 12.53
C LEU A 91 -2.13 -4.50 12.52
N ALA A 92 -0.90 -4.24 12.98
CA ALA A 92 0.14 -5.26 13.05
C ALA A 92 -0.17 -6.36 14.09
N ALA A 93 -0.81 -6.02 15.21
CA ALA A 93 -1.16 -6.97 16.26
C ALA A 93 -2.30 -7.91 15.88
N CYS A 94 -3.28 -7.43 15.09
CA CYS A 94 -4.46 -8.22 14.77
C CYS A 94 -4.22 -9.34 13.75
N LYS A 95 -3.09 -9.32 13.02
CA LYS A 95 -2.67 -10.37 12.06
C LYS A 95 -3.73 -10.78 11.04
N LYS A 96 -4.67 -9.89 10.74
CA LYS A 96 -5.72 -10.10 9.73
C LYS A 96 -5.12 -9.93 8.32
N PRO A 97 -5.72 -10.56 7.29
CA PRO A 97 -5.33 -10.34 5.90
C PRO A 97 -5.39 -8.86 5.56
N LEU A 98 -4.30 -8.32 5.01
CA LEU A 98 -4.26 -6.97 4.47
C LEU A 98 -4.48 -7.02 2.96
N VAL A 99 -5.42 -6.24 2.47
CA VAL A 99 -5.76 -6.18 1.05
C VAL A 99 -5.48 -4.78 0.55
N GLY A 100 -4.80 -4.65 -0.59
CA GLY A 100 -4.56 -3.38 -1.25
C GLY A 100 -4.46 -3.53 -2.76
N HIS A 101 -4.25 -2.42 -3.46
CA HIS A 101 -4.09 -2.40 -4.91
C HIS A 101 -2.76 -1.75 -5.27
N ASN A 102 -1.82 -2.52 -5.84
CA ASN A 102 -0.46 -2.06 -6.13
C ASN A 102 0.25 -1.51 -4.87
N VAL A 103 0.18 -2.30 -3.80
CA VAL A 103 0.29 -1.84 -2.40
C VAL A 103 1.74 -1.63 -1.92
N LEU A 104 2.73 -1.82 -2.79
CA LEU A 104 4.15 -1.75 -2.40
C LEU A 104 4.52 -0.40 -1.77
N THR A 105 4.13 0.70 -2.41
CA THR A 105 4.45 2.05 -1.94
C THR A 105 3.77 2.34 -0.62
N ASP A 106 2.51 1.92 -0.45
CA ASP A 106 1.77 2.06 0.79
C ASP A 106 2.48 1.35 1.93
N LEU A 107 2.97 0.13 1.70
CA LEU A 107 3.71 -0.65 2.68
C LEU A 107 5.05 -0.02 3.05
N LEU A 108 5.81 0.47 2.06
CA LEU A 108 7.08 1.16 2.30
C LEU A 108 6.89 2.42 3.16
N LEU A 109 5.92 3.26 2.78
CA LEU A 109 5.62 4.50 3.51
C LEU A 109 5.06 4.22 4.90
N THR A 110 4.13 3.27 5.03
CA THR A 110 3.55 2.89 6.33
C THR A 110 4.62 2.36 7.28
N TYR A 111 5.53 1.52 6.77
CA TYR A 111 6.64 0.99 7.53
C TYR A 111 7.58 2.12 8.02
N GLU A 112 8.06 2.96 7.11
CA GLU A 112 8.97 4.08 7.40
C GLU A 112 8.36 5.06 8.43
N LYS A 113 7.06 5.38 8.27
CA LYS A 113 6.40 6.42 9.07
C LYS A 113 5.90 5.95 10.42
N PHE A 114 5.49 4.69 10.55
CA PHE A 114 4.79 4.21 11.74
C PHE A 114 5.46 3.04 12.45
N TYR A 115 6.53 2.46 11.89
CA TYR A 115 7.26 1.36 12.51
C TYR A 115 8.71 1.70 12.82
N LYS A 116 9.57 1.77 11.79
CA LYS A 116 10.98 2.12 11.91
C LYS A 116 11.55 2.50 10.53
N PRO A 117 12.77 3.08 10.47
CA PRO A 117 13.42 3.35 9.19
C PRO A 117 13.54 2.09 8.32
N LEU A 118 13.35 2.26 7.01
CA LEU A 118 13.46 1.20 6.02
C LEU A 118 14.84 0.53 6.12
N PRO A 119 14.90 -0.81 6.13
CA PRO A 119 16.17 -1.53 6.15
C PRO A 119 16.99 -1.29 4.88
N ASP A 120 18.31 -1.42 4.99
CA ASP A 120 19.24 -1.26 3.85
C ASP A 120 19.08 -2.37 2.79
N SER A 121 18.46 -3.49 3.15
CA SER A 121 18.25 -4.63 2.24
C SER A 121 16.79 -4.99 2.05
N LEU A 122 16.42 -5.29 0.80
CA LEU A 122 15.09 -5.79 0.45
C LEU A 122 14.77 -7.10 1.20
N LYS A 123 15.77 -7.96 1.42
CA LYS A 123 15.59 -9.22 2.14
C LYS A 123 15.10 -8.99 3.58
N GLU A 124 15.72 -8.05 4.28
CA GLU A 124 15.34 -7.70 5.65
C GLU A 124 13.96 -7.04 5.67
N PHE A 125 13.70 -6.08 4.77
CA PHE A 125 12.38 -5.48 4.62
C PHE A 125 11.28 -6.53 4.42
N LYS A 126 11.48 -7.50 3.51
CA LYS A 126 10.53 -8.59 3.26
C LYS A 126 10.27 -9.42 4.52
N SER A 127 11.34 -9.85 5.19
CA SER A 127 11.24 -10.69 6.39
C SER A 127 10.47 -10.00 7.51
N GLU A 128 10.73 -8.71 7.73
CA GLU A 128 10.07 -7.98 8.79
C GLU A 128 8.63 -7.61 8.44
N LEU A 129 8.39 -7.19 7.21
CA LEU A 129 7.05 -6.88 6.75
C LEU A 129 6.15 -8.11 6.83
N HIS A 130 6.66 -9.28 6.44
CA HIS A 130 5.92 -10.55 6.57
C HIS A 130 5.66 -10.93 8.03
N ARG A 131 6.58 -10.63 8.95
CA ARG A 131 6.35 -10.81 10.39
C ARG A 131 5.26 -9.88 10.93
N LEU A 132 5.21 -8.63 10.46
CA LEU A 132 4.19 -7.65 10.84
C LEU A 132 2.82 -8.03 10.27
N PHE A 133 2.78 -8.35 8.98
CA PHE A 133 1.59 -8.68 8.21
C PHE A 133 1.79 -10.03 7.52
N PRO A 134 1.41 -11.15 8.17
CA PRO A 134 1.65 -12.51 7.65
C PRO A 134 0.91 -12.83 6.36
N LEU A 135 -0.12 -12.04 6.03
CA LEU A 135 -0.98 -12.28 4.89
C LEU A 135 -1.36 -10.96 4.23
N ILE A 136 -0.76 -10.71 3.07
CA ILE A 136 -1.06 -9.55 2.21
C ILE A 136 -1.57 -10.04 0.86
N HIS A 137 -2.59 -9.38 0.31
CA HIS A 137 -3.06 -9.59 -1.05
C HIS A 137 -2.99 -8.28 -1.85
N ASP A 138 -2.32 -8.35 -2.99
CA ASP A 138 -2.30 -7.28 -3.97
C ASP A 138 -3.31 -7.56 -5.09
N THR A 139 -4.39 -6.80 -5.11
CA THR A 139 -5.47 -6.98 -6.09
C THR A 139 -5.04 -6.70 -7.52
N LYS A 140 -4.02 -5.86 -7.74
CA LYS A 140 -3.50 -5.61 -9.09
C LYS A 140 -2.83 -6.84 -9.67
N LEU A 141 -2.07 -7.56 -8.84
CA LEU A 141 -1.46 -8.83 -9.23
C LEU A 141 -2.53 -9.90 -9.49
N ILE A 142 -3.53 -10.02 -8.62
CA ILE A 142 -4.62 -10.98 -8.79
C ILE A 142 -5.34 -10.74 -10.13
N ALA A 143 -5.68 -9.49 -10.44
CA ALA A 143 -6.32 -9.14 -11.71
C ALA A 143 -5.43 -9.51 -12.91
N PHE A 144 -4.14 -9.21 -12.82
CA PHE A 144 -3.16 -9.54 -13.86
C PHE A 144 -3.04 -11.05 -14.10
N GLU A 145 -2.99 -11.87 -13.04
CA GLU A 145 -2.91 -13.33 -13.16
C GLU A 145 -4.22 -13.95 -13.67
N ILE A 146 -5.38 -13.40 -13.28
CA ILE A 146 -6.68 -13.81 -13.83
C ILE A 146 -6.71 -13.60 -15.35
N ARG A 147 -6.28 -12.43 -15.83
CA ARG A 147 -6.23 -12.11 -17.26
C ARG A 147 -5.36 -13.10 -18.05
N ARG A 148 -4.27 -13.59 -17.45
CA ARG A 148 -3.36 -14.55 -18.08
C ARG A 148 -3.84 -15.98 -18.01
N ASN A 149 -4.87 -16.28 -17.24
CA ASN A 149 -5.35 -17.64 -17.05
C ASN A 149 -6.14 -18.10 -18.30
N PRO A 150 -5.68 -19.15 -19.02
CA PRO A 150 -6.35 -19.63 -20.23
C PRO A 150 -7.82 -20.02 -20.02
N VAL A 151 -8.16 -20.50 -18.83
CA VAL A 151 -9.53 -20.92 -18.46
C VAL A 151 -10.47 -19.71 -18.27
N LEU A 152 -9.90 -18.52 -18.09
CA LEU A 152 -10.60 -17.26 -17.82
C LEU A 152 -10.43 -16.23 -18.93
N LEU A 153 -9.95 -16.62 -20.13
CA LEU A 153 -9.79 -15.70 -21.28
C LEU A 153 -11.10 -14.99 -21.69
N GLN A 154 -12.23 -15.62 -21.39
CA GLN A 154 -13.58 -15.06 -21.53
C GLN A 154 -13.89 -13.91 -20.55
N CYS A 155 -13.02 -13.62 -19.57
CA CYS A 155 -13.10 -12.47 -18.67
C CYS A 155 -12.47 -11.20 -19.28
N ASN A 156 -12.79 -10.87 -20.53
CA ASN A 156 -12.25 -9.69 -21.21
C ASN A 156 -12.55 -8.35 -20.51
N PHE A 157 -13.55 -8.31 -19.61
CA PHE A 157 -13.84 -7.13 -18.80
C PHE A 157 -12.77 -6.81 -17.75
N LEU A 158 -11.76 -7.66 -17.53
CA LEU A 158 -10.64 -7.42 -16.60
C LEU A 158 -9.34 -6.98 -17.31
N ASP A 159 -9.42 -6.53 -18.56
CA ASP A 159 -8.24 -6.14 -19.34
C ASP A 159 -7.51 -4.92 -18.77
N ASP A 160 -8.26 -3.95 -18.26
CA ASP A 160 -7.72 -2.80 -17.53
C ASP A 160 -7.63 -3.11 -16.04
N THR A 161 -6.41 -3.05 -15.50
CA THR A 161 -6.12 -3.32 -14.09
C THR A 161 -6.03 -2.06 -13.24
N ASN A 162 -6.47 -0.91 -13.74
CA ASN A 162 -6.73 0.27 -12.91
C ASN A 162 -7.86 -0.03 -11.92
N LEU A 163 -7.73 0.42 -10.66
CA LEU A 163 -8.66 0.09 -9.59
C LEU A 163 -10.11 0.51 -9.88
N GLU A 164 -10.34 1.72 -10.38
CA GLU A 164 -11.67 2.23 -10.69
C GLU A 164 -12.30 1.47 -11.85
N ASN A 165 -11.51 1.20 -12.89
CA ASN A 165 -11.96 0.45 -14.07
C ASN A 165 -12.26 -1.01 -13.71
N LEU A 166 -11.42 -1.64 -12.88
CA LEU A 166 -11.68 -2.98 -12.33
C LEU A 166 -12.97 -2.99 -11.51
N HIS A 167 -13.18 -2.01 -10.64
CA HIS A 167 -14.41 -1.90 -9.86
C HIS A 167 -15.64 -1.74 -10.77
N ALA A 168 -15.58 -0.84 -11.77
CA ALA A 168 -16.66 -0.64 -12.72
C ALA A 168 -16.96 -1.93 -13.52
N ALA A 169 -15.93 -2.62 -13.99
CA ALA A 169 -16.07 -3.88 -14.71
C ALA A 169 -16.69 -4.99 -13.84
N LEU A 170 -16.20 -5.16 -12.60
CA LEU A 170 -16.69 -6.18 -11.67
C LEU A 170 -18.09 -5.88 -11.11
N SER A 171 -18.53 -4.62 -11.19
CA SER A 171 -19.88 -4.17 -10.86
C SER A 171 -20.87 -4.31 -12.02
N SER A 172 -20.38 -4.55 -13.24
CA SER A 172 -21.23 -4.63 -14.43
C SER A 172 -22.10 -5.89 -14.47
N ASN A 173 -23.18 -5.82 -15.24
CA ASN A 173 -24.03 -6.98 -15.56
C ASN A 173 -23.24 -8.13 -16.18
N ASN A 174 -22.21 -7.83 -17.00
CA ASN A 174 -21.36 -8.85 -17.59
C ASN A 174 -20.68 -9.68 -16.51
N ALA A 175 -20.08 -9.04 -15.50
CA ALA A 175 -19.46 -9.75 -14.38
C ALA A 175 -20.49 -10.50 -13.52
N GLN A 176 -21.68 -9.91 -13.31
CA GLN A 176 -22.77 -10.54 -12.55
C GLN A 176 -23.27 -11.83 -13.21
N PHE A 177 -23.50 -11.83 -14.52
CA PHE A 177 -23.95 -13.01 -15.26
C PHE A 177 -22.83 -14.01 -15.53
N PHE A 178 -21.57 -13.57 -15.46
CA PHE A 178 -20.41 -14.44 -15.62
C PHE A 178 -20.20 -15.40 -14.43
N ALA A 179 -20.52 -14.95 -13.22
CA ALA A 179 -20.48 -15.72 -11.99
C ALA A 179 -21.68 -15.35 -11.11
N LEU A 180 -22.70 -16.21 -11.08
CA LEU A 180 -23.93 -16.02 -10.32
C LEU A 180 -23.70 -16.12 -8.81
N PHE A 181 -24.66 -15.62 -8.03
CA PHE A 181 -24.62 -15.63 -6.55
C PHE A 181 -23.46 -14.85 -5.94
N ALA A 182 -22.95 -13.85 -6.66
CA ALA A 182 -21.90 -12.99 -6.16
C ALA A 182 -22.32 -12.25 -4.88
N PRO A 183 -21.42 -12.07 -3.90
CA PRO A 183 -21.75 -11.44 -2.63
C PRO A 183 -22.17 -9.98 -2.80
N SER A 184 -23.10 -9.54 -1.97
CA SER A 184 -23.40 -8.12 -1.78
C SER A 184 -22.32 -7.49 -0.90
N ILE A 185 -21.81 -6.34 -1.30
CA ILE A 185 -20.75 -5.61 -0.62
C ILE A 185 -21.26 -4.17 -0.46
N PRO A 186 -22.11 -3.90 0.54
CA PRO A 186 -22.60 -2.55 0.79
C PRO A 186 -21.54 -1.70 1.52
N PHE A 187 -21.69 -0.38 1.46
CA PHE A 187 -20.96 0.51 2.35
C PHE A 187 -21.41 0.32 3.80
N ALA A 188 -20.50 0.61 4.74
CA ALA A 188 -20.85 0.65 6.15
C ALA A 188 -21.80 1.82 6.46
N GLU A 189 -22.62 1.67 7.51
CA GLU A 189 -23.70 2.61 7.87
C GLU A 189 -23.23 4.08 7.99
N LYS A 190 -22.00 4.31 8.46
CA LYS A 190 -21.41 5.66 8.64
C LYS A 190 -20.67 6.19 7.42
N CYS A 191 -20.70 5.49 6.29
CA CYS A 191 -19.99 5.83 5.06
C CYS A 191 -20.94 6.32 3.96
N TYR A 192 -22.07 6.92 4.33
CA TYR A 192 -23.12 7.37 3.41
C TYR A 192 -22.62 8.31 2.32
N ARG A 193 -21.59 9.13 2.59
CA ARG A 193 -20.98 10.02 1.60
C ARG A 193 -20.54 9.28 0.32
N TYR A 194 -20.12 8.03 0.43
CA TYR A 194 -19.69 7.24 -0.73
C TYR A 194 -20.84 6.57 -1.50
N LEU A 195 -22.08 6.64 -0.99
CA LEU A 195 -23.27 6.18 -1.72
C LEU A 195 -23.65 7.15 -2.83
N ASP A 196 -23.58 8.44 -2.52
CA ASP A 196 -24.05 9.50 -3.41
C ASP A 196 -22.93 10.02 -4.32
N GLU A 197 -21.67 9.97 -3.86
CA GLU A 197 -20.53 10.54 -4.56
C GLU A 197 -19.39 9.54 -4.75
N LYS A 198 -18.82 9.50 -5.96
CA LYS A 198 -17.56 8.81 -6.23
C LYS A 198 -16.40 9.71 -5.85
N MET A 199 -15.50 9.22 -5.00
CA MET A 199 -14.37 9.98 -4.45
C MET A 199 -13.04 9.28 -4.76
N PRO A 200 -12.67 9.10 -6.04
CA PRO A 200 -11.42 8.46 -6.40
C PRO A 200 -10.23 9.23 -5.84
N HIS A 201 -9.18 8.49 -5.46
CA HIS A 201 -7.95 9.02 -4.84
C HIS A 201 -8.11 9.47 -3.39
N GLU A 202 -9.29 9.29 -2.79
CA GLU A 202 -9.42 9.34 -1.34
C GLU A 202 -9.07 7.96 -0.75
N ALA A 203 -8.08 7.91 0.16
CA ALA A 203 -7.54 6.65 0.68
C ALA A 203 -8.62 5.70 1.26
N GLY A 204 -9.64 6.24 1.94
CA GLY A 204 -10.75 5.45 2.47
C GLY A 204 -11.64 4.85 1.39
N TYR A 205 -11.90 5.60 0.32
CA TYR A 205 -12.69 5.14 -0.82
C TYR A 205 -11.91 4.08 -1.63
N ASP A 206 -10.64 4.35 -1.95
CA ASP A 206 -9.78 3.41 -2.68
C ASP A 206 -9.55 2.10 -1.89
N SER A 207 -9.50 2.17 -0.55
CA SER A 207 -9.45 0.98 0.32
C SER A 207 -10.72 0.14 0.20
N TYR A 208 -11.90 0.78 0.16
CA TYR A 208 -13.16 0.08 -0.07
C TYR A 208 -13.20 -0.56 -1.46
N LEU A 209 -12.83 0.17 -2.51
CA LEU A 209 -12.77 -0.36 -3.88
C LEU A 209 -11.82 -1.57 -3.95
N SER A 210 -10.66 -1.49 -3.30
CA SER A 210 -9.69 -2.60 -3.22
C SER A 210 -10.31 -3.85 -2.58
N GLY A 211 -11.02 -3.68 -1.46
CA GLY A 211 -11.76 -4.78 -0.81
C GLY A 211 -12.87 -5.36 -1.69
N PHE A 212 -13.60 -4.49 -2.40
CA PHE A 212 -14.66 -4.90 -3.33
C PHE A 212 -14.10 -5.76 -4.47
N VAL A 213 -13.08 -5.27 -5.18
CA VAL A 213 -12.51 -6.00 -6.32
C VAL A 213 -11.87 -7.32 -5.88
N PHE A 214 -11.23 -7.34 -4.70
CA PHE A 214 -10.69 -8.57 -4.10
C PHE A 214 -11.76 -9.64 -3.93
N LEU A 215 -12.88 -9.31 -3.28
CA LEU A 215 -13.96 -10.25 -3.02
C LEU A 215 -14.64 -10.73 -4.31
N ARG A 216 -14.84 -9.83 -5.28
CA ARG A 216 -15.46 -10.17 -6.57
C ARG A 216 -14.56 -11.08 -7.42
N MET A 217 -13.26 -10.80 -7.47
CA MET A 217 -12.29 -11.67 -8.16
C MET A 217 -12.18 -13.05 -7.49
N ALA A 218 -12.13 -13.09 -6.16
CA ALA A 218 -12.13 -14.35 -5.40
C ALA A 218 -13.39 -15.17 -5.68
N HIS A 219 -14.55 -14.53 -5.76
CA HIS A 219 -15.81 -15.15 -6.12
C HIS A 219 -15.77 -15.75 -7.54
N ILE A 220 -15.31 -14.98 -8.54
CA ILE A 220 -15.18 -15.47 -9.92
C ILE A 220 -14.28 -16.72 -9.99
N LEU A 221 -13.13 -16.68 -9.33
CA LEU A 221 -12.21 -17.82 -9.25
C LEU A 221 -12.89 -19.04 -8.61
N ALA A 222 -13.53 -18.86 -7.45
CA ALA A 222 -14.20 -19.93 -6.72
C ALA A 222 -15.38 -20.53 -7.50
N TYR A 223 -16.15 -19.70 -8.21
CA TYR A 223 -17.28 -20.10 -9.03
C TYR A 223 -16.84 -21.00 -10.19
N LYS A 224 -15.77 -20.62 -10.90
CA LYS A 224 -15.26 -21.40 -12.04
C LYS A 224 -14.68 -22.74 -11.62
N VAL A 225 -14.00 -22.81 -10.48
CA VAL A 225 -13.50 -24.08 -9.94
C VAL A 225 -14.65 -24.98 -9.44
N SER A 226 -15.77 -24.40 -9.01
CA SER A 226 -16.90 -25.14 -8.42
C SER A 226 -17.87 -25.76 -9.43
N ARG A 227 -17.65 -25.63 -10.75
CA ARG A 227 -18.46 -26.25 -11.82
C ARG A 227 -19.98 -26.04 -11.66
N SER A 228 -20.43 -24.78 -11.73
CA SER A 228 -21.85 -24.37 -11.68
C SER A 228 -22.52 -24.62 -10.32
N PRO A 229 -22.16 -23.84 -9.29
CA PRO A 229 -22.80 -23.95 -7.99
C PRO A 229 -24.28 -23.56 -8.04
N GLU A 230 -25.10 -24.27 -7.26
CA GLU A 230 -26.56 -24.03 -7.15
C GLU A 230 -26.93 -22.88 -6.20
N GLY A 231 -25.94 -22.20 -5.61
CA GLY A 231 -26.17 -21.11 -4.66
C GLY A 231 -24.89 -20.39 -4.22
N PRO A 232 -25.00 -19.50 -3.20
CA PRO A 232 -23.87 -18.74 -2.68
C PRO A 232 -22.73 -19.64 -2.20
N LEU A 233 -21.51 -19.27 -2.56
CA LEU A 233 -20.31 -20.02 -2.18
C LEU A 233 -19.83 -19.62 -0.77
N PRO A 234 -19.38 -20.58 0.06
CA PRO A 234 -18.82 -20.27 1.37
C PRO A 234 -17.48 -19.54 1.23
N PHE A 235 -17.20 -18.61 2.15
CA PHE A 235 -15.98 -17.81 2.17
C PHE A 235 -14.69 -18.66 2.23
N SER A 236 -14.74 -19.85 2.83
CA SER A 236 -13.61 -20.79 2.85
C SER A 236 -13.14 -21.21 1.45
N LYS A 237 -14.02 -21.26 0.45
CA LYS A 237 -13.63 -21.50 -0.94
C LYS A 237 -12.86 -20.31 -1.52
N PHE A 238 -13.18 -19.08 -1.10
CA PHE A 238 -12.49 -17.88 -1.57
C PHE A 238 -11.05 -17.89 -1.07
N LEU A 239 -10.85 -18.17 0.23
CA LEU A 239 -9.52 -18.32 0.82
C LEU A 239 -8.70 -19.40 0.11
N ARG A 240 -9.32 -20.54 -0.26
CA ARG A 240 -8.62 -21.62 -0.97
C ARG A 240 -8.12 -21.19 -2.34
N VAL A 241 -8.94 -20.51 -3.14
CA VAL A 241 -8.54 -20.06 -4.49
C VAL A 241 -7.59 -18.87 -4.45
N LEU A 242 -7.57 -18.11 -3.36
CA LEU A 242 -6.68 -16.98 -3.16
C LEU A 242 -5.29 -17.35 -2.65
N LYS A 243 -5.14 -18.57 -2.12
CA LYS A 243 -3.87 -19.08 -1.55
C LYS A 243 -2.64 -18.90 -2.46
N PRO A 244 -2.71 -19.09 -3.79
CA PRO A 244 -1.57 -18.86 -4.68
C PRO A 244 -1.11 -17.40 -4.78
N PHE A 245 -1.92 -16.43 -4.34
CA PHE A 245 -1.65 -15.00 -4.42
C PHE A 245 -1.30 -14.38 -3.05
N GLU A 246 -1.11 -15.20 -2.02
CA GLU A 246 -0.73 -14.73 -0.70
C GLU A 246 0.69 -14.18 -0.70
N ASN A 247 0.86 -12.98 -0.13
CA ASN A 247 2.16 -12.36 0.10
C ASN A 247 2.96 -12.04 -1.19
N LEU A 248 2.27 -11.97 -2.33
CA LEU A 248 2.83 -11.54 -3.60
C LEU A 248 2.41 -10.09 -3.87
N ILE A 249 3.37 -9.18 -3.95
CA ILE A 249 3.13 -7.74 -4.16
C ILE A 249 3.48 -7.38 -5.60
N GLN A 250 2.57 -6.71 -6.31
CA GLN A 250 2.78 -6.32 -7.69
C GLN A 250 3.99 -5.39 -7.83
N LEU A 251 4.83 -5.65 -8.84
CA LEU A 251 5.88 -4.73 -9.26
C LEU A 251 5.59 -4.23 -10.68
N SER A 252 5.15 -2.98 -10.77
CA SER A 252 4.98 -2.31 -12.06
C SER A 252 6.35 -1.95 -12.65
N ARG A 253 6.58 -2.30 -13.92
CA ARG A 253 7.79 -1.93 -14.70
C ARG A 253 9.13 -2.44 -14.14
N ALA A 254 9.13 -3.52 -13.36
CA ALA A 254 10.36 -4.13 -12.84
C ALA A 254 10.85 -5.32 -13.68
N ARG A 255 12.03 -5.86 -13.35
CA ARG A 255 12.56 -7.10 -13.97
C ARG A 255 11.74 -8.34 -13.60
N VAL A 256 11.15 -8.34 -12.42
CA VAL A 256 10.29 -9.39 -11.90
C VAL A 256 8.85 -8.85 -11.83
N GLN A 257 7.85 -9.73 -11.93
CA GLN A 257 6.45 -9.31 -11.94
C GLN A 257 5.94 -8.91 -10.56
N HIS A 258 6.46 -9.55 -9.51
CA HIS A 258 6.04 -9.33 -8.13
C HIS A 258 7.20 -9.57 -7.17
N VAL A 259 7.09 -9.00 -5.96
CA VAL A 259 7.91 -9.40 -4.80
C VAL A 259 7.16 -10.50 -4.06
N ASN A 260 7.86 -11.58 -3.72
CA ASN A 260 7.30 -12.65 -2.89
C ASN A 260 7.77 -12.50 -1.45
N LEU A 261 6.95 -12.01 -0.53
CA LEU A 261 7.40 -11.77 0.86
C LEU A 261 7.72 -13.04 1.64
N SER A 262 7.12 -14.18 1.30
CA SER A 262 7.30 -15.45 2.00
C SER A 262 8.42 -16.31 1.41
N GLY A 263 9.07 -15.87 0.33
CA GLY A 263 10.05 -16.67 -0.38
C GLY A 263 10.94 -15.91 -1.37
N PRO A 264 11.63 -16.63 -2.27
CA PRO A 264 12.38 -16.00 -3.35
C PRO A 264 11.44 -15.35 -4.36
N ASP A 265 11.90 -14.24 -4.95
CA ASP A 265 11.18 -13.58 -6.04
C ASP A 265 11.20 -14.46 -7.30
N PRO A 266 10.19 -14.37 -8.17
CA PRO A 266 10.15 -15.15 -9.40
C PRO A 266 11.32 -14.80 -10.32
N PRO A 267 11.73 -15.72 -11.20
CA PRO A 267 12.73 -15.41 -12.22
C PRO A 267 12.23 -14.27 -13.11
N SER A 268 13.18 -13.46 -13.62
CA SER A 268 12.83 -12.40 -14.55
C SER A 268 12.28 -13.01 -15.83
N ILE A 269 11.07 -12.60 -16.20
CA ILE A 269 10.46 -12.90 -17.50
C ILE A 269 10.64 -11.73 -18.47
N ARG A 270 11.47 -10.74 -18.12
CA ARG A 270 11.66 -9.57 -18.98
C ARG A 270 12.45 -10.02 -20.21
N PRO A 271 11.94 -9.75 -21.42
CA PRO A 271 12.69 -10.00 -22.62
C PRO A 271 13.98 -9.18 -22.61
N GLN A 272 14.96 -9.66 -23.35
CA GLN A 272 16.23 -8.95 -23.50
C GLN A 272 16.01 -7.59 -24.16
N TRP A 273 16.85 -6.62 -23.83
CA TRP A 273 16.77 -5.28 -24.43
C TRP A 273 16.90 -5.38 -25.96
N LEU A 274 16.08 -4.62 -26.68
CA LEU A 274 16.28 -4.42 -28.12
C LEU A 274 17.31 -3.31 -28.32
N TYR A 275 18.31 -3.54 -29.15
CA TYR A 275 19.23 -2.47 -29.54
C TYR A 275 18.77 -1.84 -30.85
N VAL A 276 18.51 -0.53 -30.81
CA VAL A 276 18.14 0.25 -31.99
C VAL A 276 19.32 1.13 -32.41
N THR A 277 19.67 1.08 -33.69
CA THR A 277 20.73 1.88 -34.29
C THR A 277 20.20 2.63 -35.50
N SER A 278 20.67 3.86 -35.73
CA SER A 278 20.34 4.60 -36.95
C SER A 278 20.95 3.93 -38.18
N LYS A 279 20.18 3.82 -39.27
CA LYS A 279 20.73 3.47 -40.59
C LYS A 279 21.66 4.58 -41.10
N VAL A 280 21.43 5.82 -40.65
CA VAL A 280 22.15 7.01 -41.09
C VAL A 280 23.06 7.49 -39.95
N LYS A 281 24.38 7.29 -40.08
CA LYS A 281 25.37 7.65 -39.05
C LYS A 281 25.32 9.13 -38.63
N THR A 282 24.84 10.02 -39.50
CA THR A 282 24.78 11.47 -39.29
C THR A 282 23.50 11.96 -38.63
N LYS A 283 22.46 11.12 -38.50
CA LYS A 283 21.21 11.47 -37.80
C LYS A 283 21.15 10.75 -36.46
N PRO A 284 21.27 11.46 -35.32
CA PRO A 284 21.08 10.85 -34.02
C PRO A 284 19.62 10.40 -33.87
N LEU A 285 19.40 9.23 -33.25
CA LEU A 285 18.05 8.85 -32.86
C LEU A 285 17.59 9.80 -31.76
N VAL A 286 16.29 10.06 -31.71
CA VAL A 286 15.69 10.85 -30.64
C VAL A 286 14.80 9.92 -29.84
N ALA A 287 14.97 9.88 -28.52
CA ALA A 287 14.20 8.99 -27.63
C ALA A 287 12.69 9.13 -27.87
N ARG A 288 12.21 10.37 -28.07
CA ARG A 288 10.80 10.66 -28.36
C ARG A 288 10.31 9.99 -29.65
N THR A 289 11.08 10.08 -30.72
CA THR A 289 10.74 9.45 -32.01
C THR A 289 10.69 7.94 -31.87
N LEU A 290 11.65 7.35 -31.16
CA LEU A 290 11.65 5.92 -30.86
C LEU A 290 10.44 5.52 -30.00
N ALA A 291 10.13 6.27 -28.95
CA ALA A 291 8.96 6.00 -28.12
C ALA A 291 7.65 6.09 -28.94
N GLN A 292 7.52 7.08 -29.82
CA GLN A 292 6.36 7.25 -30.69
C GLN A 292 6.21 6.07 -31.67
N GLU A 293 7.28 5.68 -32.35
CA GLU A 293 7.27 4.58 -33.32
C GLU A 293 6.90 3.24 -32.68
N PHE A 294 7.38 3.00 -31.46
CA PHE A 294 7.14 1.75 -30.78
C PHE A 294 5.89 1.78 -29.87
N SER A 295 5.25 2.94 -29.69
CA SER A 295 4.02 3.05 -28.89
C SER A 295 2.87 2.20 -29.44
N LYS A 296 2.90 1.89 -30.74
CA LYS A 296 1.96 0.98 -31.40
C LYS A 296 2.03 -0.47 -30.91
N PHE A 297 3.15 -0.87 -30.31
CA PHE A 297 3.29 -2.17 -29.68
C PHE A 297 2.90 -2.12 -28.21
N GLY A 298 2.99 -0.95 -27.57
CA GLY A 298 2.48 -0.66 -26.24
C GLY A 298 3.37 0.33 -25.47
N SER A 299 3.45 0.24 -24.14
CA SER A 299 4.22 1.18 -23.31
C SER A 299 5.74 0.92 -23.40
N VAL A 300 6.49 1.91 -23.89
CA VAL A 300 7.91 1.77 -24.22
C VAL A 300 8.79 2.57 -23.26
N ASP A 301 9.81 1.94 -22.70
CA ASP A 301 10.92 2.62 -22.02
C ASP A 301 12.12 2.74 -22.99
N VAL A 302 12.60 3.97 -23.24
CA VAL A 302 13.77 4.21 -24.11
C VAL A 302 14.94 4.67 -23.26
N LYS A 303 16.06 3.93 -23.30
CA LYS A 303 17.31 4.30 -22.60
C LYS A 303 18.44 4.53 -23.59
N ILE A 304 19.19 5.61 -23.37
CA ILE A 304 20.37 5.96 -24.18
C ILE A 304 21.58 5.12 -23.74
N TRP A 305 22.29 4.52 -24.69
CA TRP A 305 23.58 3.88 -24.44
C TRP A 305 24.71 4.75 -24.99
N THR A 306 25.34 5.53 -24.12
CA THR A 306 26.21 6.66 -24.47
C THR A 306 27.58 6.29 -25.07
N ARG A 307 28.05 5.03 -24.98
CA ARG A 307 29.40 4.67 -25.45
C ARG A 307 29.55 4.38 -26.95
N SER A 308 28.47 4.32 -27.75
CA SER A 308 28.59 3.85 -29.14
C SER A 308 27.52 4.33 -30.15
N MET A 309 26.81 5.44 -29.90
CA MET A 309 25.66 5.88 -30.74
C MET A 309 24.60 4.77 -30.96
N ARG A 310 24.45 3.87 -29.97
CA ARG A 310 23.42 2.82 -29.95
C ARG A 310 22.34 3.23 -28.96
N TRP A 311 21.09 2.90 -29.26
CA TRP A 311 19.95 3.16 -28.40
C TRP A 311 19.44 1.81 -27.91
N SER A 312 19.10 1.71 -26.63
CA SER A 312 18.52 0.50 -26.06
C SER A 312 17.04 0.76 -25.79
N LEU A 313 16.19 -0.07 -26.35
CA LEU A 313 14.75 0.07 -26.35
C LEU A 313 14.19 -1.10 -25.57
N LEU A 314 13.30 -0.80 -24.63
CA LEU A 314 12.76 -1.76 -23.68
C LEU A 314 11.26 -1.72 -23.80
N LEU A 315 10.74 -2.73 -24.48
CA LEU A 315 9.33 -3.03 -24.54
C LEU A 315 8.97 -3.92 -23.35
N ASN A 316 7.72 -3.92 -22.92
CA ASN A 316 7.29 -4.89 -21.93
C ASN A 316 7.30 -6.32 -22.55
N THR A 317 7.19 -7.37 -21.72
CA THR A 317 7.30 -8.77 -22.17
C THR A 317 6.28 -9.17 -23.23
N GLU A 318 5.04 -8.72 -23.14
CA GLU A 318 4.00 -9.10 -24.10
C GLU A 318 4.12 -8.29 -25.38
N GLU A 319 4.51 -7.03 -25.28
CA GLU A 319 4.72 -6.12 -26.41
C GLU A 319 5.96 -6.52 -27.22
N GLN A 320 7.01 -7.02 -26.57
CA GLN A 320 8.17 -7.54 -27.26
C GLN A 320 7.90 -8.90 -27.91
N LYS A 321 7.06 -9.75 -27.29
CA LYS A 321 6.55 -10.97 -27.95
C LYS A 321 5.71 -10.61 -29.17
N MET A 322 4.76 -9.69 -29.05
CA MET A 322 3.97 -9.18 -30.18
C MET A 322 4.86 -8.56 -31.27
N PHE A 323 5.92 -7.86 -30.89
CA PHE A 323 6.94 -7.38 -31.83
C PHE A 323 7.61 -8.55 -32.55
N TYR A 324 8.14 -9.56 -31.85
CA TYR A 324 8.79 -10.70 -32.47
C TYR A 324 7.86 -11.58 -33.32
N GLU A 325 6.62 -11.78 -32.89
CA GLU A 325 5.58 -12.53 -33.62
C GLU A 325 5.16 -11.81 -34.91
N ARG A 326 5.05 -10.48 -34.88
CA ARG A 326 4.79 -9.67 -36.09
C ARG A 326 6.04 -9.46 -36.97
N SER A 327 7.22 -9.86 -36.51
CA SER A 327 8.50 -9.72 -37.23
C SER A 327 8.89 -10.98 -38.01
N ASP A 328 7.98 -11.96 -38.18
CA ASP A 328 8.17 -13.16 -39.02
C ASP A 328 9.42 -13.99 -38.70
N GLY A 329 9.83 -14.08 -37.43
CA GLY A 329 10.82 -15.05 -36.94
C GLY A 329 12.21 -14.99 -37.59
N THR A 330 12.46 -14.03 -38.49
CA THR A 330 13.71 -13.91 -39.23
C THR A 330 14.56 -12.86 -38.57
N LYS A 331 15.79 -13.26 -38.21
CA LYS A 331 16.86 -12.30 -37.96
C LYS A 331 16.92 -11.34 -39.16
N ARG A 332 16.72 -10.06 -38.88
CA ARG A 332 17.27 -8.85 -39.55
C ARG A 332 16.17 -7.91 -40.05
N SER A 333 16.26 -6.69 -39.50
CA SER A 333 15.68 -5.45 -40.01
C SER A 333 14.17 -5.51 -40.32
N VAL A 334 13.38 -4.94 -39.40
CA VAL A 334 12.15 -4.27 -39.81
C VAL A 334 12.58 -3.07 -40.66
N SER A 335 12.71 -3.27 -41.97
CA SER A 335 12.84 -2.19 -42.94
C SER A 335 11.45 -1.82 -43.41
N ASP A 336 10.71 -1.08 -42.59
CA ASP A 336 9.61 -0.31 -43.15
C ASP A 336 10.24 0.79 -44.02
N HIS A 337 9.76 0.97 -45.25
CA HIS A 337 10.33 1.91 -46.23
C HIS A 337 10.28 3.38 -45.77
N THR A 338 9.63 3.64 -44.64
CA THR A 338 9.46 4.93 -43.97
C THR A 338 10.32 5.13 -42.72
N THR A 339 10.95 4.09 -42.13
CA THR A 339 11.67 4.22 -40.84
C THR A 339 13.20 4.02 -40.94
N HIS A 340 13.95 5.00 -40.39
CA HIS A 340 15.40 5.14 -40.53
C HIS A 340 16.26 4.29 -39.57
N PHE A 341 15.74 3.21 -38.98
CA PHE A 341 16.41 2.50 -37.87
C PHE A 341 16.62 1.00 -38.14
N LEU A 342 17.58 0.38 -37.43
CA LEU A 342 17.86 -1.06 -37.40
C LEU A 342 17.69 -1.57 -35.97
N ILE A 343 17.12 -2.76 -35.80
CA ILE A 343 16.88 -3.39 -34.51
C ILE A 343 17.72 -4.66 -34.44
N HIS A 344 18.49 -4.81 -33.36
CA HIS A 344 19.33 -5.97 -33.10
C HIS A 344 18.86 -6.64 -31.80
N PRO A 345 18.64 -7.97 -31.79
CA PRO A 345 18.53 -8.71 -30.54
C PRO A 345 19.90 -8.68 -29.82
N THR A 346 19.89 -8.68 -28.49
CA THR A 346 21.08 -8.97 -27.66
C THR A 346 21.71 -10.31 -28.02
#